data_AF-A0A066WR30-F1
#
_entry.id   AF-A0A066WR30-F1
#
_cell.length_a   1.000
_cell.length_b   1.000
_cell.length_c   1.000
_cell.angle_alpha   90.00
_cell.angle_beta   90.00
_cell.angle_gamma   90.00
#
_symmetry.space_group_name_H-M   'P 1'
#
loop_
_entity.id
_entity.type
_entity.pdbx_description
1 polymer ?
#
loop_
_entity_poly.entity_id
_entity_poly.type
_entity_poly.pdbx_seq_one_letter_code
_entity_poly.pdbx_strand_id
1 'polypeptide(L)'
;MMKNLIIAFLVILTSFQVKAKIKLPALFSDNMMLQQQSNAPIWGWADKNQNVKITTSWDAKTYDVKADKNGKWKLALQTPVAGGPYEISVSDAAETKSIKNILIGEVWLCSGQSNMEMPLKGFPGQLVRDGNEAVVHSRNKNIRFITVPRATVLTPNEDFQGQWFEAAPQNTANLSATAWYFGSLLQEVLDVPVGLIVVSYGGSSMEAWMNQEMLKDFAAAKIPTKKEDLAKDPNRVATTLFNGMLSPVIGYGIKGCIWYQGESNYERAAQYAALTKKMVSSWRTLWGQGDFPFYNCQIAPFNYAQFHPKDYKEEYNSAYLREAQLKASKEISNSAMAVLMDVGEENNIHPDNKKAGGNRLGYLALTKTYGMTGFEFESPEFSAMEIKGSVVTVAFDKAPNGVTSYGKEVTGFEIAGENKVFYPAKAELRRKSVLLSSPQVEKPVAVRYLFKDYAEAQIFSTGGLPLSSFRTDSW
;
A
#
# COMPACT_ATOMS: atom_id res chain seq x y z
N MET A 1 13.25 -89.13 11.84
CA MET A 1 14.55 -88.46 12.03
C MET A 1 14.77 -87.51 10.86
N MET A 2 14.97 -86.21 11.14
CA MET A 2 15.74 -85.20 10.37
C MET A 2 15.41 -85.02 8.86
N LYS A 3 15.25 -83.83 8.26
CA LYS A 3 15.73 -82.48 8.56
C LYS A 3 15.09 -81.50 7.55
N ASN A 4 14.85 -80.27 7.98
CA ASN A 4 14.94 -79.00 7.24
C ASN A 4 14.00 -78.76 6.03
N LEU A 5 12.88 -78.06 6.28
CA LEU A 5 12.30 -77.13 5.30
C LEU A 5 12.76 -75.70 5.66
N ILE A 6 13.70 -75.16 4.88
CA ILE A 6 14.02 -73.74 4.87
C ILE A 6 13.03 -73.09 3.90
N ILE A 7 12.07 -72.34 4.44
CA ILE A 7 11.22 -71.45 3.65
C ILE A 7 12.01 -70.16 3.44
N ALA A 8 12.54 -69.96 2.23
CA ALA A 8 13.13 -68.70 1.81
C ALA A 8 12.02 -67.69 1.51
N PHE A 9 11.78 -66.78 2.46
CA PHE A 9 10.89 -65.63 2.26
C PHE A 9 11.66 -64.55 1.48
N LEU A 10 11.49 -64.52 0.16
CA LEU A 10 12.06 -63.47 -0.69
C LEU A 10 11.23 -62.19 -0.48
N VAL A 11 11.63 -61.36 0.48
CA VAL A 11 11.07 -60.00 0.65
C VAL A 11 11.59 -59.15 -0.50
N ILE A 12 10.75 -58.97 -1.53
CA ILE A 12 10.98 -57.96 -2.56
C ILE A 12 10.73 -56.59 -1.89
N LEU A 13 11.80 -55.99 -1.38
CA LEU A 13 11.86 -54.58 -1.03
C LEU A 13 11.73 -53.77 -2.33
N THR A 14 10.50 -53.48 -2.72
CA THR A 14 10.22 -52.44 -3.70
C THR A 14 10.56 -51.10 -3.03
N SER A 15 11.75 -50.60 -3.34
CA SER A 15 12.17 -49.24 -3.01
C SER A 15 11.22 -48.28 -3.73
N PHE A 16 10.14 -47.86 -3.07
CA PHE A 16 9.41 -46.68 -3.51
C PHE A 16 10.37 -45.51 -3.44
N GLN A 17 10.98 -45.14 -4.58
CA GLN A 17 11.62 -43.86 -4.70
C GLN A 17 10.51 -42.81 -4.60
N VAL A 18 10.37 -42.25 -3.41
CA VAL A 18 9.63 -41.01 -3.20
C VAL A 18 10.37 -39.96 -4.02
N LYS A 19 9.92 -39.73 -5.25
CA LYS A 19 10.45 -38.66 -6.11
C LYS A 19 10.06 -37.35 -5.46
N ALA A 20 11.01 -36.71 -4.82
CA ALA A 20 10.80 -35.39 -4.26
C ALA A 20 10.57 -34.37 -5.37
N LYS A 21 9.80 -33.33 -5.01
CA LYS A 21 9.15 -32.43 -5.96
C LYS A 21 9.67 -31.01 -5.69
N ILE A 22 10.21 -30.35 -6.70
CA ILE A 22 10.41 -28.90 -6.74
C ILE A 22 9.09 -28.25 -6.33
N LYS A 23 9.13 -27.28 -5.42
CA LYS A 23 7.97 -26.47 -5.04
C LYS A 23 8.28 -25.01 -5.29
N LEU A 24 7.33 -24.31 -5.90
CA LEU A 24 7.37 -22.87 -6.09
C LEU A 24 6.24 -22.24 -5.27
N PRO A 25 6.46 -21.06 -4.66
CA PRO A 25 5.40 -20.28 -4.02
C PRO A 25 4.37 -19.80 -5.06
N ALA A 26 3.18 -19.43 -4.60
CA ALA A 26 2.09 -18.93 -5.45
C ALA A 26 2.49 -17.74 -6.35
N LEU A 27 3.46 -16.93 -5.92
CA LEU A 27 3.99 -15.81 -6.69
C LEU A 27 4.69 -16.23 -7.99
N PHE A 28 5.23 -17.45 -8.05
CA PHE A 28 5.89 -18.01 -9.22
C PHE A 28 4.98 -19.06 -9.89
N SER A 29 3.95 -18.55 -10.55
CA SER A 29 2.93 -19.33 -11.26
C SER A 29 2.66 -18.71 -12.63
N ASP A 30 1.93 -19.43 -13.50
CA ASP A 30 1.58 -18.93 -14.83
C ASP A 30 0.92 -17.54 -14.73
N ASN A 31 1.10 -16.71 -15.77
CA ASN A 31 0.60 -15.33 -15.84
C ASN A 31 1.30 -14.32 -14.92
N MET A 32 2.35 -14.73 -14.20
CA MET A 32 3.09 -13.84 -13.31
C MET A 32 3.76 -12.67 -14.02
N MET A 33 4.14 -11.65 -13.24
CA MET A 33 4.93 -10.52 -13.74
C MET A 33 6.21 -10.29 -12.95
N LEU A 34 7.34 -10.16 -13.64
CA LEU A 34 8.63 -9.80 -13.05
C LEU A 34 8.95 -8.32 -13.27
N GLN A 35 9.64 -7.71 -12.29
CA GLN A 35 10.14 -6.35 -12.42
C GLN A 35 11.20 -6.26 -13.53
N GLN A 36 11.01 -5.34 -14.49
CA GLN A 36 11.94 -5.09 -15.59
C GLN A 36 13.25 -4.46 -15.12
N GLN A 37 14.30 -4.66 -15.92
CA GLN A 37 15.63 -4.05 -15.74
C GLN A 37 16.17 -4.18 -14.30
N SER A 38 16.01 -5.36 -13.72
CA SER A 38 16.37 -5.62 -12.34
C SER A 38 17.06 -6.98 -12.17
N ASN A 39 17.61 -7.19 -10.97
CA ASN A 39 18.03 -8.50 -10.50
C ASN A 39 16.85 -9.14 -9.76
N ALA A 40 15.84 -9.58 -10.51
CA ALA A 40 14.56 -10.05 -9.97
C ALA A 40 14.75 -11.36 -9.18
N PRO A 41 14.45 -11.37 -7.86
CA PRO A 41 14.63 -12.58 -7.08
C PRO A 41 13.61 -13.66 -7.45
N ILE A 42 14.07 -14.90 -7.55
CA ILE A 42 13.25 -16.11 -7.66
C ILE A 42 13.68 -17.11 -6.59
N TRP A 43 12.72 -17.80 -5.99
CA TRP A 43 12.98 -18.77 -4.92
C TRP A 43 11.96 -19.90 -4.92
N GLY A 44 12.29 -20.94 -4.17
CA GLY A 44 11.41 -22.06 -3.95
C GLY A 44 12.03 -23.09 -3.02
N TRP A 45 11.49 -24.29 -3.07
CA TRP A 45 11.96 -25.43 -2.32
C TRP A 45 12.29 -26.60 -3.25
N ALA A 46 13.27 -27.39 -2.86
CA ALA A 46 13.66 -28.67 -3.44
C ALA A 46 14.20 -29.56 -2.32
N ASP A 47 14.68 -30.75 -2.66
CA ASP A 47 15.38 -31.59 -1.68
C ASP A 47 16.62 -30.90 -1.11
N LYS A 48 16.95 -31.25 0.14
CA LYS A 48 18.09 -30.69 0.85
C LYS A 48 19.37 -30.92 0.05
N ASN A 49 20.16 -29.86 -0.16
CA ASN A 49 21.41 -29.92 -0.92
C ASN A 49 21.25 -30.33 -2.41
N GLN A 50 20.02 -30.36 -2.94
CA GLN A 50 19.74 -30.64 -4.35
C GLN A 50 20.20 -29.47 -5.23
N ASN A 51 20.76 -29.76 -6.40
CA ASN A 51 20.99 -28.75 -7.42
C ASN A 51 19.70 -28.50 -8.21
N VAL A 52 19.36 -27.23 -8.40
CA VAL A 52 18.21 -26.76 -9.16
C VAL A 52 18.73 -25.87 -10.30
N LYS A 53 18.25 -26.12 -11.51
CA LYS A 53 18.52 -25.33 -12.71
C LYS A 53 17.32 -24.48 -13.05
N ILE A 54 17.56 -23.20 -13.34
CA ILE A 54 16.54 -22.25 -13.78
C ILE A 54 16.95 -21.77 -15.16
N THR A 55 16.09 -21.91 -16.16
CA THR A 55 16.34 -21.45 -17.54
C THR A 55 15.30 -20.42 -17.94
N THR A 56 15.74 -19.29 -18.46
CA THR A 56 14.91 -18.14 -18.85
C THR A 56 14.78 -18.05 -20.37
N SER A 57 13.57 -17.88 -20.90
CA SER A 57 13.36 -17.88 -22.35
C SER A 57 13.77 -16.58 -23.06
N TRP A 58 13.92 -15.47 -22.34
CA TRP A 58 14.28 -14.16 -22.93
C TRP A 58 15.76 -14.04 -23.33
N ASP A 59 16.64 -14.83 -22.73
CA ASP A 59 18.09 -14.83 -22.98
C ASP A 59 18.68 -16.25 -23.15
N ALA A 60 17.83 -17.28 -23.08
CA ALA A 60 18.21 -18.71 -23.10
C ALA A 60 19.27 -19.08 -22.05
N LYS A 61 19.40 -18.30 -20.98
CA LYS A 61 20.43 -18.48 -19.96
C LYS A 61 19.97 -19.48 -18.91
N THR A 62 20.90 -20.30 -18.44
CA THR A 62 20.67 -21.26 -17.35
C THR A 62 21.46 -20.85 -16.12
N TYR A 63 20.77 -20.81 -14.99
CA TYR A 63 21.29 -20.49 -13.67
C TYR A 63 21.28 -21.77 -12.83
N ASP A 64 22.38 -22.03 -12.14
CA ASP A 64 22.52 -23.15 -11.21
C ASP A 64 22.48 -22.63 -9.77
N VAL A 65 21.62 -23.23 -8.95
CA VAL A 65 21.54 -22.94 -7.51
C VAL A 65 21.42 -24.24 -6.72
N LYS A 66 21.99 -24.25 -5.53
CA LYS A 66 21.88 -25.40 -4.62
C LYS A 66 20.90 -25.07 -3.49
N ALA A 67 19.93 -25.94 -3.26
CA ALA A 67 19.05 -25.85 -2.11
C ALA A 67 19.83 -26.04 -0.80
N ASP A 68 19.47 -25.28 0.22
CA ASP A 68 20.14 -25.31 1.51
C ASP A 68 19.78 -26.57 2.34
N LYS A 69 20.26 -26.63 3.58
CA LYS A 69 19.95 -27.71 4.53
C LYS A 69 18.46 -27.84 4.90
N ASN A 70 17.67 -26.81 4.63
CA ASN A 70 16.22 -26.77 4.82
C ASN A 70 15.46 -26.98 3.50
N GLY A 71 16.17 -27.23 2.39
CA GLY A 71 15.58 -27.41 1.07
C GLY A 71 15.22 -26.10 0.36
N LYS A 72 15.62 -24.94 0.88
CA LYS A 72 15.30 -23.63 0.27
C LYS A 72 16.38 -23.21 -0.71
N TRP A 73 15.97 -22.63 -1.83
CA TRP A 73 16.89 -22.01 -2.78
C TRP A 73 16.37 -20.63 -3.18
N LYS A 74 17.29 -19.71 -3.49
CA LYS A 74 16.99 -18.36 -3.99
C LYS A 74 18.14 -17.90 -4.88
N LEU A 75 17.81 -17.27 -6.00
CA LEU A 75 18.77 -16.59 -6.87
C LEU A 75 18.13 -15.34 -7.48
N ALA A 76 18.93 -14.52 -8.16
CA ALA A 76 18.43 -13.37 -8.91
C ALA A 76 18.52 -13.61 -10.42
N LEU A 77 17.44 -13.31 -11.13
CA LEU A 77 17.36 -13.35 -12.58
C LEU A 77 17.57 -11.93 -13.12
N GLN A 78 18.48 -11.77 -14.08
CA GLN A 78 18.62 -10.50 -14.78
C GLN A 78 17.45 -10.36 -15.77
N THR A 79 16.56 -9.40 -15.53
CA THR A 79 15.41 -9.17 -16.39
C THR A 79 15.72 -8.10 -17.47
N PRO A 80 15.25 -8.30 -18.71
CA PRO A 80 15.36 -7.29 -19.77
C PRO A 80 14.44 -6.09 -19.51
N VAL A 81 14.39 -5.18 -20.49
CA VAL A 81 13.29 -4.22 -20.62
C VAL A 81 11.95 -4.94 -20.75
N ALA A 82 10.86 -4.22 -20.48
CA ALA A 82 9.50 -4.71 -20.56
C ALA A 82 9.20 -5.51 -21.85
N GLY A 83 8.44 -6.59 -21.70
CA GLY A 83 8.11 -7.49 -22.81
C GLY A 83 7.49 -8.81 -22.37
N GLY A 84 7.37 -9.73 -23.32
CA GLY A 84 6.79 -11.06 -23.16
C GLY A 84 5.73 -11.37 -24.23
N PRO A 85 5.04 -12.52 -24.12
CA PRO A 85 5.15 -13.51 -23.04
C PRO A 85 6.46 -14.30 -23.09
N TYR A 86 6.99 -14.58 -21.90
CA TYR A 86 8.17 -15.43 -21.67
C TYR A 86 7.81 -16.68 -20.87
N GLU A 87 8.79 -17.56 -20.71
CA GLU A 87 8.72 -18.76 -19.90
C GLU A 87 9.97 -18.90 -19.02
N ILE A 88 9.79 -19.49 -17.84
CA ILE A 88 10.88 -19.96 -16.98
C ILE A 88 10.72 -21.46 -16.79
N SER A 89 11.80 -22.21 -16.99
CA SER A 89 11.88 -23.62 -16.66
C SER A 89 12.70 -23.81 -15.39
N VAL A 90 12.16 -24.48 -14.38
CA VAL A 90 12.84 -24.86 -13.14
C VAL A 90 12.95 -26.37 -13.09
N SER A 91 14.16 -26.91 -13.11
CA SER A 91 14.41 -28.35 -13.17
C SER A 91 15.41 -28.81 -12.13
N ASP A 92 15.31 -30.08 -11.78
CA ASP A 92 16.32 -30.80 -11.01
C ASP A 92 16.59 -32.15 -11.71
N ALA A 93 17.24 -33.09 -11.03
CA ALA A 93 17.52 -34.40 -11.62
C ALA A 93 16.27 -35.25 -11.89
N ALA A 94 15.13 -34.94 -11.26
CA ALA A 94 13.94 -35.78 -11.25
C ALA A 94 12.77 -35.21 -12.05
N GLU A 95 12.58 -33.88 -12.06
CA GLU A 95 11.48 -33.23 -12.77
C GLU A 95 11.85 -31.88 -13.39
N THR A 96 10.93 -31.35 -14.19
CA THR A 96 10.99 -30.00 -14.75
C THR A 96 9.62 -29.35 -14.64
N LYS A 97 9.59 -28.12 -14.09
CA LYS A 97 8.41 -27.28 -13.96
C LYS A 97 8.56 -26.05 -14.83
N SER A 98 7.55 -25.76 -15.64
CA SER A 98 7.51 -24.55 -16.44
C SER A 98 6.53 -23.56 -15.84
N ILE A 99 6.93 -22.29 -15.80
CA ILE A 99 6.07 -21.15 -15.56
C ILE A 99 5.91 -20.43 -16.90
N LYS A 100 4.67 -20.25 -17.35
CA LYS A 100 4.34 -19.75 -18.68
C LYS A 100 3.64 -18.40 -18.64
N ASN A 101 3.61 -17.75 -19.79
CA ASN A 101 2.93 -16.46 -19.99
C ASN A 101 3.45 -15.38 -19.01
N ILE A 102 4.76 -15.34 -18.81
CA ILE A 102 5.40 -14.38 -17.92
C ILE A 102 5.54 -13.05 -18.66
N LEU A 103 5.09 -11.97 -18.03
CA LEU A 103 5.39 -10.62 -18.50
C LEU A 103 6.52 -10.01 -17.66
N ILE A 104 7.30 -9.14 -18.30
CA ILE A 104 8.33 -8.33 -17.64
C ILE A 104 7.88 -6.88 -17.79
N GLY A 105 7.84 -6.14 -16.68
CA GLY A 105 7.26 -4.80 -16.63
C GLY A 105 7.42 -4.16 -15.26
N GLU A 106 6.48 -3.30 -14.87
CA GLU A 106 6.51 -2.62 -13.56
C GLU A 106 5.65 -3.36 -12.53
N VAL A 107 6.23 -3.74 -11.40
CA VAL A 107 5.50 -4.48 -10.35
C VAL A 107 5.33 -3.60 -9.12
N TRP A 108 4.11 -3.42 -8.64
CA TRP A 108 3.81 -2.60 -7.47
C TRP A 108 3.15 -3.41 -6.36
N LEU A 109 3.61 -3.17 -5.13
CA LEU A 109 2.93 -3.65 -3.93
C LEU A 109 1.79 -2.70 -3.58
N CYS A 110 0.59 -3.22 -3.40
CA CYS A 110 -0.60 -2.45 -3.02
C CYS A 110 -1.08 -2.95 -1.66
N SER A 111 -0.86 -2.15 -0.60
CA SER A 111 -1.05 -2.61 0.77
C SER A 111 -1.84 -1.63 1.64
N GLY A 112 -2.42 -2.14 2.72
CA GLY A 112 -3.15 -1.33 3.69
C GLY A 112 -4.41 -2.01 4.21
N GLN A 113 -5.44 -1.23 4.52
CA GLN A 113 -6.70 -1.72 5.07
C GLN A 113 -7.86 -1.68 4.08
N SER A 114 -9.10 -1.47 4.54
CA SER A 114 -10.33 -1.62 3.77
C SER A 114 -10.41 -0.69 2.56
N ASN A 115 -9.86 0.52 2.64
CA ASN A 115 -9.82 1.45 1.52
C ASN A 115 -8.79 1.07 0.44
N MET A 116 -7.75 0.29 0.79
CA MET A 116 -6.95 -0.44 -0.19
C MET A 116 -7.67 -1.70 -0.67
N GLU A 117 -8.37 -2.42 0.21
CA GLU A 117 -8.98 -3.72 -0.11
C GLU A 117 -10.24 -3.63 -0.98
N MET A 118 -11.00 -2.54 -0.87
CA MET A 118 -12.32 -2.40 -1.49
C MET A 118 -12.27 -2.74 -2.98
N PRO A 119 -13.01 -3.78 -3.41
CA PRO A 119 -12.92 -4.23 -4.80
C PRO A 119 -13.68 -3.26 -5.72
N LEU A 120 -13.39 -3.29 -7.03
CA LEU A 120 -14.10 -2.47 -8.02
C LEU A 120 -15.62 -2.66 -8.01
N LYS A 121 -16.10 -3.87 -7.68
CA LYS A 121 -17.54 -4.15 -7.52
C LYS A 121 -18.15 -3.54 -6.25
N GLY A 122 -17.36 -2.92 -5.38
CA GLY A 122 -17.76 -2.41 -4.08
C GLY A 122 -17.87 -3.47 -2.98
N PHE A 123 -18.05 -3.00 -1.75
CA PHE A 123 -18.47 -3.83 -0.63
C PHE A 123 -20.00 -3.95 -0.60
N PRO A 124 -20.58 -4.93 0.13
CA PRO A 124 -22.02 -5.00 0.32
C PRO A 124 -22.58 -3.65 0.84
N GLY A 125 -23.46 -3.03 0.06
CA GLY A 125 -24.09 -1.75 0.39
C GLY A 125 -23.20 -0.50 0.23
N GLN A 126 -21.99 -0.63 -0.29
CA GLN A 126 -21.06 0.49 -0.49
C GLN A 126 -20.43 0.40 -1.88
N LEU A 127 -20.82 1.31 -2.76
CA LEU A 127 -20.41 1.31 -4.16
C LEU A 127 -19.01 1.88 -4.36
N VAL A 128 -18.39 1.54 -5.48
CA VAL A 128 -17.28 2.32 -6.06
C VAL A 128 -17.85 3.13 -7.21
N ARG A 129 -17.63 4.45 -7.20
CA ARG A 129 -18.09 5.33 -8.28
C ARG A 129 -17.49 4.88 -9.60
N ASP A 130 -18.34 4.75 -10.62
CA ASP A 130 -17.99 4.21 -11.93
C ASP A 130 -17.39 2.80 -11.91
N GLY A 131 -17.57 2.03 -10.82
CA GLY A 131 -16.97 0.71 -10.64
C GLY A 131 -17.41 -0.29 -11.71
N ASN A 132 -18.70 -0.29 -12.08
CA ASN A 132 -19.20 -1.14 -13.16
C ASN A 132 -18.58 -0.79 -14.52
N GLU A 133 -18.45 0.50 -14.84
CA GLU A 133 -17.80 0.96 -16.07
C GLU A 133 -16.33 0.52 -16.11
N ALA A 134 -15.61 0.71 -15.00
CA ALA A 134 -14.23 0.25 -14.87
C ALA A 134 -14.10 -1.27 -15.08
N VAL A 135 -15.03 -2.06 -14.53
CA VAL A 135 -15.04 -3.53 -14.71
C VAL A 135 -15.31 -3.91 -16.16
N VAL A 136 -16.32 -3.32 -16.81
CA VAL A 136 -16.67 -3.61 -18.21
C VAL A 136 -15.49 -3.32 -19.14
N HIS A 137 -14.78 -2.22 -18.89
CA HIS A 137 -13.62 -1.79 -19.69
C HIS A 137 -12.28 -2.37 -19.21
N SER A 138 -12.28 -3.29 -18.24
CA SER A 138 -11.04 -3.77 -17.60
C SER A 138 -10.20 -4.78 -18.38
N ARG A 139 -10.63 -5.22 -19.57
CA ARG A 139 -9.87 -6.21 -20.35
C ARG A 139 -8.55 -5.60 -20.81
N ASN A 140 -7.44 -6.07 -20.24
CA ASN A 140 -6.11 -5.61 -20.58
C ASN A 140 -5.06 -6.70 -20.34
N LYS A 141 -4.49 -7.25 -21.42
CA LYS A 141 -3.48 -8.33 -21.34
C LYS A 141 -2.17 -7.91 -20.66
N ASN A 142 -1.90 -6.61 -20.60
CA ASN A 142 -0.69 -6.02 -20.03
C ASN A 142 -0.85 -5.71 -18.53
N ILE A 143 -2.03 -5.90 -17.93
CA ILE A 143 -2.22 -5.77 -16.49
C ILE A 143 -2.38 -7.15 -15.88
N ARG A 144 -1.55 -7.46 -14.89
CA ARG A 144 -1.62 -8.69 -14.10
C ARG A 144 -1.77 -8.35 -12.62
N PHE A 145 -2.46 -9.20 -11.87
CA PHE A 145 -2.54 -9.02 -10.43
C PHE A 145 -2.65 -10.34 -9.69
N ILE A 146 -2.20 -10.31 -8.43
CA ILE A 146 -2.37 -11.39 -7.47
C ILE A 146 -2.79 -10.77 -6.14
N THR A 147 -3.79 -11.37 -5.50
CA THR A 147 -4.27 -10.93 -4.18
C THR A 147 -3.89 -11.97 -3.15
N VAL A 148 -3.17 -11.56 -2.11
CA VAL A 148 -2.83 -12.44 -0.98
C VAL A 148 -4.07 -12.61 -0.11
N PRO A 149 -4.52 -13.86 0.17
CA PRO A 149 -5.64 -14.09 1.06
C PRO A 149 -5.39 -13.56 2.46
N ARG A 150 -6.47 -13.16 3.14
CA ARG A 150 -6.43 -12.78 4.55
C ARG A 150 -5.84 -13.92 5.40
N ALA A 151 -4.80 -13.62 6.16
CA ALA A 151 -4.17 -14.59 7.06
C ALA A 151 -3.62 -13.86 8.30
N THR A 152 -4.11 -14.24 9.48
CA THR A 152 -3.65 -13.72 10.76
C THR A 152 -3.00 -14.86 11.54
N VAL A 153 -1.68 -14.86 11.63
CA VAL A 153 -0.91 -15.99 12.19
C VAL A 153 0.22 -15.50 13.09
N LEU A 154 0.60 -16.34 14.06
CA LEU A 154 1.66 -16.04 15.02
C LEU A 154 3.07 -16.18 14.45
N THR A 155 3.22 -16.99 13.41
CA THR A 155 4.52 -17.30 12.79
C THR A 155 4.50 -16.89 11.32
N PRO A 156 5.59 -16.32 10.79
CA PRO A 156 5.67 -15.93 9.39
C PRO A 156 5.34 -17.09 8.44
N ASN A 157 4.42 -16.86 7.51
CA ASN A 157 4.19 -17.74 6.37
C ASN A 157 5.30 -17.53 5.32
N GLU A 158 5.65 -18.61 4.64
CA GLU A 158 6.61 -18.58 3.52
C GLU A 158 5.93 -18.69 2.15
N ASP A 159 4.64 -18.99 2.14
CA ASP A 159 3.81 -19.18 0.94
C ASP A 159 2.33 -18.91 1.28
N PHE A 160 1.50 -18.77 0.26
CA PHE A 160 0.04 -18.62 0.37
C PHE A 160 -0.66 -19.35 -0.78
N GLN A 161 -1.98 -19.50 -0.70
CA GLN A 161 -2.77 -20.02 -1.81
C GLN A 161 -3.24 -18.86 -2.70
N GLY A 162 -2.82 -18.85 -3.95
CA GLY A 162 -3.19 -17.78 -4.89
C GLY A 162 -2.66 -18.05 -6.29
N GLN A 163 -3.05 -17.19 -7.23
CA GLN A 163 -2.59 -17.24 -8.62
C GLN A 163 -2.63 -15.84 -9.22
N TRP A 164 -1.85 -15.63 -10.28
CA TRP A 164 -1.91 -14.41 -11.07
C TRP A 164 -3.09 -14.44 -12.05
N PHE A 165 -3.79 -13.32 -12.13
CA PHE A 165 -4.90 -13.12 -13.06
C PHE A 165 -4.52 -12.10 -14.13
N GLU A 166 -4.97 -12.36 -15.36
CA GLU A 166 -5.06 -11.31 -16.38
C GLU A 166 -6.21 -10.36 -16.02
N ALA A 167 -6.04 -9.07 -16.28
CA ALA A 167 -7.12 -8.12 -16.17
C ALA A 167 -8.20 -8.41 -17.22
N ALA A 168 -9.37 -8.77 -16.72
CA ALA A 168 -10.58 -9.08 -17.47
C ALA A 168 -11.78 -8.92 -16.54
N PRO A 169 -12.98 -8.55 -17.04
CA PRO A 169 -14.13 -8.22 -16.20
C PRO A 169 -14.41 -9.22 -15.08
N GLN A 170 -14.34 -10.53 -15.36
CA GLN A 170 -14.61 -11.59 -14.38
C GLN A 170 -13.60 -11.63 -13.21
N ASN A 171 -12.35 -11.20 -13.43
CA ASN A 171 -11.30 -11.19 -12.42
C ASN A 171 -11.23 -9.81 -11.74
N THR A 172 -11.20 -8.76 -12.56
CA THR A 172 -10.96 -7.37 -12.14
C THR A 172 -12.07 -6.84 -11.24
N ALA A 173 -13.30 -7.36 -11.34
CA ALA A 173 -14.39 -7.03 -10.41
C ALA A 173 -14.02 -7.23 -8.92
N ASN A 174 -13.11 -8.16 -8.61
CA ASN A 174 -12.64 -8.44 -7.25
C ASN A 174 -11.28 -7.79 -6.92
N LEU A 175 -10.64 -7.12 -7.88
CA LEU A 175 -9.40 -6.38 -7.65
C LEU A 175 -9.70 -5.11 -6.85
N SER A 176 -8.79 -4.75 -5.96
CA SER A 176 -8.76 -3.45 -5.28
C SER A 176 -9.00 -2.31 -6.27
N ALA A 177 -10.02 -1.49 -6.00
CA ALA A 177 -10.36 -0.35 -6.84
C ALA A 177 -9.23 0.69 -6.87
N THR A 178 -8.64 1.00 -5.71
CA THR A 178 -7.50 1.92 -5.62
C THR A 178 -6.30 1.38 -6.41
N ALA A 179 -5.97 0.09 -6.27
CA ALA A 179 -4.86 -0.52 -7.01
C ALA A 179 -5.14 -0.58 -8.52
N TRP A 180 -6.39 -0.85 -8.92
CA TRP A 180 -6.80 -0.83 -10.33
C TRP A 180 -6.56 0.54 -10.95
N TYR A 181 -7.13 1.60 -10.39
CA TYR A 181 -7.00 2.94 -10.97
C TYR A 181 -5.56 3.44 -10.99
N PHE A 182 -4.76 3.08 -9.97
CA PHE A 182 -3.31 3.30 -9.98
C PHE A 182 -2.63 2.54 -11.13
N GLY A 183 -2.81 1.22 -11.20
CA GLY A 183 -2.12 0.36 -12.16
C GLY A 183 -2.56 0.57 -13.59
N SER A 184 -3.84 0.85 -13.83
CA SER A 184 -4.38 1.14 -15.17
C SER A 184 -3.82 2.45 -15.72
N LEU A 185 -3.73 3.49 -14.89
CA LEU A 185 -3.13 4.75 -15.27
C LEU A 185 -1.64 4.58 -15.60
N LEU A 186 -0.90 3.83 -14.78
CA LEU A 186 0.51 3.54 -15.07
C LEU A 186 0.67 2.76 -16.37
N GLN A 187 -0.14 1.73 -16.59
CA GLN A 187 -0.05 0.90 -17.80
C GLN A 187 -0.36 1.74 -19.05
N GLU A 188 -1.41 2.57 -18.99
CA GLU A 188 -1.81 3.44 -20.10
C GLU A 188 -0.70 4.44 -20.46
N VAL A 189 -0.12 5.10 -19.46
CA VAL A 189 0.83 6.19 -19.68
C VAL A 189 2.24 5.69 -20.00
N LEU A 190 2.69 4.62 -19.36
CA LEU A 190 4.03 4.07 -19.57
C LEU A 190 4.10 3.12 -20.77
N ASP A 191 2.96 2.60 -21.21
CA ASP A 191 2.83 1.61 -22.29
C ASP A 191 3.72 0.36 -22.08
N VAL A 192 3.82 -0.11 -20.83
CA VAL A 192 4.51 -1.33 -20.44
C VAL A 192 3.60 -2.22 -19.60
N PRO A 193 3.86 -3.54 -19.48
CA PRO A 193 3.11 -4.38 -18.55
C PRO A 193 3.19 -3.87 -17.10
N VAL A 194 2.07 -3.93 -16.38
CA VAL A 194 1.97 -3.55 -14.96
C VAL A 194 1.40 -4.68 -14.12
N GLY A 195 2.11 -5.01 -13.04
CA GLY A 195 1.80 -6.09 -12.11
C GLY A 195 1.41 -5.51 -10.76
N LEU A 196 0.30 -5.97 -10.18
CA LEU A 196 -0.19 -5.51 -8.88
C LEU A 196 -0.21 -6.67 -7.89
N ILE A 197 0.57 -6.56 -6.81
CA ILE A 197 0.54 -7.51 -5.70
C ILE A 197 -0.27 -6.89 -4.57
N VAL A 198 -1.51 -7.36 -4.38
CA VAL A 198 -2.44 -6.80 -3.40
C VAL A 198 -2.32 -7.55 -2.08
N VAL A 199 -1.91 -6.83 -1.03
CA VAL A 199 -1.74 -7.34 0.34
C VAL A 199 -2.50 -6.43 1.29
N SER A 200 -3.81 -6.63 1.44
CA SER A 200 -4.66 -5.72 2.21
C SER A 200 -5.69 -6.46 3.06
N TYR A 201 -6.03 -5.92 4.23
CA TYR A 201 -7.09 -6.45 5.09
C TYR A 201 -7.83 -5.31 5.80
N GLY A 202 -9.13 -5.15 5.50
CA GLY A 202 -10.05 -4.27 6.20
C GLY A 202 -9.91 -4.23 7.71
N GLY A 203 -9.97 -3.02 8.28
CA GLY A 203 -9.92 -2.76 9.72
C GLY A 203 -8.56 -2.96 10.39
N SER A 204 -7.48 -3.21 9.63
CA SER A 204 -6.16 -3.45 10.20
C SER A 204 -5.50 -2.20 10.76
N SER A 205 -4.84 -2.34 11.91
CA SER A 205 -3.92 -1.34 12.45
C SER A 205 -2.52 -1.46 11.82
N MET A 206 -1.75 -0.37 11.84
CA MET A 206 -0.37 -0.34 11.34
C MET A 206 0.50 -1.42 11.99
N GLU A 207 0.33 -1.62 13.30
CA GLU A 207 1.11 -2.55 14.11
C GLU A 207 0.93 -4.01 13.67
N ALA A 208 -0.22 -4.36 13.06
CA ALA A 208 -0.44 -5.69 12.50
C ALA A 208 0.47 -5.98 11.30
N TRP A 209 0.93 -4.94 10.60
CA TRP A 209 1.81 -4.99 9.42
C TRP A 209 3.30 -4.83 9.77
N MET A 210 3.63 -4.79 11.05
CA MET A 210 5.00 -4.67 11.56
C MET A 210 5.40 -5.97 12.27
N ASN A 211 6.64 -6.42 12.09
CA ASN A 211 7.13 -7.59 12.81
C ASN A 211 7.51 -7.25 14.27
N GLN A 212 7.79 -8.28 15.06
CA GLN A 212 8.18 -8.11 16.46
C GLN A 212 9.41 -7.19 16.63
N GLU A 213 10.41 -7.30 15.77
CA GLU A 213 11.62 -6.46 15.83
C GLU A 213 11.32 -4.97 15.60
N MET A 214 10.40 -4.67 14.67
CA MET A 214 9.96 -3.29 14.39
C MET A 214 9.22 -2.67 15.58
N LEU A 215 8.48 -3.50 16.33
CA LEU A 215 7.62 -3.06 17.42
C LEU A 215 8.34 -2.90 18.76
N LYS A 216 9.59 -3.35 18.89
CA LYS A 216 10.40 -3.16 20.11
C LYS A 216 10.54 -1.69 20.51
N ASP A 217 10.51 -0.79 19.53
CA ASP A 217 10.63 0.66 19.74
C ASP A 217 9.32 1.28 20.26
N PHE A 218 8.23 0.52 20.34
CA PHE A 218 6.89 0.99 20.67
C PHE A 218 6.31 0.20 21.85
N ALA A 219 6.61 0.63 23.08
CA ALA A 219 6.28 -0.07 24.32
C ALA A 219 4.78 -0.41 24.52
N ALA A 220 3.87 0.30 23.84
CA ALA A 220 2.43 0.04 23.89
C ALA A 220 2.00 -1.18 23.06
N ALA A 221 2.83 -1.66 22.14
CA ALA A 221 2.52 -2.78 21.27
C ALA A 221 2.56 -4.11 22.04
N LYS A 222 1.44 -4.84 22.03
CA LYS A 222 1.34 -6.18 22.61
C LYS A 222 1.58 -7.23 21.55
N ILE A 223 2.69 -7.96 21.67
CA ILE A 223 3.03 -9.06 20.76
C ILE A 223 2.26 -10.31 21.19
N PRO A 224 1.43 -10.91 20.30
CA PRO A 224 0.70 -12.12 20.63
C PRO A 224 1.66 -13.31 20.75
N THR A 225 1.38 -14.22 21.68
CA THR A 225 2.20 -15.43 21.91
C THR A 225 1.41 -16.72 21.75
N LYS A 226 0.08 -16.64 21.76
CA LYS A 226 -0.83 -17.79 21.68
C LYS A 226 -2.06 -17.47 20.84
N LYS A 227 -2.77 -18.51 20.37
CA LYS A 227 -3.89 -18.35 19.41
C LYS A 227 -5.05 -17.56 20.00
N GLU A 228 -5.24 -17.64 21.31
CA GLU A 228 -6.31 -16.95 22.03
C GLU A 228 -6.16 -15.42 21.95
N ASP A 229 -4.93 -14.93 21.76
CA ASP A 229 -4.65 -13.50 21.58
C ASP A 229 -5.23 -12.95 20.26
N LEU A 230 -5.59 -13.84 19.32
CA LEU A 230 -6.16 -13.51 18.02
C LEU A 230 -7.70 -13.61 18.01
N ALA A 231 -8.33 -13.95 19.13
CA ALA A 231 -9.78 -14.20 19.17
C ALA A 231 -10.62 -12.94 18.85
N LYS A 232 -10.10 -11.75 19.15
CA LYS A 232 -10.77 -10.47 18.92
C LYS A 232 -9.96 -9.63 17.95
N ASP A 233 -10.62 -9.15 16.89
CA ASP A 233 -10.06 -8.26 15.88
C ASP A 233 -8.65 -8.69 15.41
N PRO A 234 -8.48 -9.93 14.90
CA PRO A 234 -7.17 -10.52 14.62
C PRO A 234 -6.33 -9.71 13.61
N ASN A 235 -6.99 -8.92 12.76
CA ASN A 235 -6.44 -7.97 11.82
C ASN A 235 -5.85 -6.69 12.47
N ARG A 236 -6.14 -6.44 13.76
CA ARG A 236 -5.58 -5.34 14.57
C ARG A 236 -4.50 -5.80 15.53
N VAL A 237 -4.32 -7.11 15.68
CA VAL A 237 -3.31 -7.69 16.56
C VAL A 237 -1.93 -7.49 15.93
N ALA A 238 -0.97 -6.99 16.70
CA ALA A 238 0.37 -6.71 16.23
C ALA A 238 1.03 -7.95 15.59
N THR A 239 1.84 -7.75 14.55
CA THR A 239 2.62 -8.82 13.88
C THR A 239 1.83 -9.84 13.04
N THR A 240 0.52 -10.01 13.24
CA THR A 240 -0.20 -11.15 12.65
C THR A 240 -0.37 -11.07 11.13
N LEU A 241 -0.57 -9.87 10.58
CA LEU A 241 -0.71 -9.65 9.13
C LEU A 241 0.65 -9.56 8.43
N PHE A 242 1.66 -9.00 9.11
CA PHE A 242 3.05 -9.10 8.66
C PHE A 242 3.41 -10.56 8.44
N ASN A 243 3.13 -11.42 9.42
CA ASN A 243 3.43 -12.84 9.34
C ASN A 243 2.61 -13.55 8.28
N GLY A 244 1.30 -13.36 8.28
CA GLY A 244 0.40 -14.17 7.46
C GLY A 244 0.34 -13.77 5.99
N MET A 245 0.44 -12.46 5.72
CA MET A 245 0.15 -11.89 4.41
C MET A 245 1.37 -11.24 3.77
N LEU A 246 2.15 -10.47 4.53
CA LEU A 246 3.28 -9.73 3.95
C LEU A 246 4.51 -10.63 3.76
N SER A 247 4.90 -11.38 4.80
CA SER A 247 6.05 -12.28 4.83
C SER A 247 6.23 -13.13 3.57
N PRO A 248 5.21 -13.84 3.05
CA PRO A 248 5.39 -14.68 1.86
C PRO A 248 5.62 -13.89 0.55
N VAL A 249 5.49 -12.56 0.57
CA VAL A 249 5.73 -11.66 -0.57
C VAL A 249 7.06 -10.90 -0.46
N ILE A 250 7.61 -10.78 0.75
CA ILE A 250 8.84 -10.03 1.00
C ILE A 250 9.99 -10.57 0.15
N GLY A 251 10.64 -9.66 -0.56
CA GLY A 251 11.76 -9.98 -1.45
C GLY A 251 11.33 -10.36 -2.87
N TYR A 252 10.05 -10.30 -3.21
CA TYR A 252 9.61 -10.26 -4.60
C TYR A 252 10.08 -8.95 -5.26
N GLY A 253 10.45 -9.03 -6.54
CA GLY A 253 10.87 -7.88 -7.33
C GLY A 253 9.74 -6.86 -7.48
N ILE A 254 9.88 -5.68 -6.85
CA ILE A 254 8.92 -4.57 -6.97
C ILE A 254 9.61 -3.26 -7.41
N LYS A 255 8.88 -2.39 -8.09
CA LYS A 255 9.26 -1.00 -8.34
C LYS A 255 9.04 -0.13 -7.11
N GLY A 256 7.92 -0.29 -6.43
CA GLY A 256 7.51 0.52 -5.27
C GLY A 256 6.25 0.01 -4.59
N CYS A 257 5.75 0.77 -3.61
CA CYS A 257 4.59 0.45 -2.79
C CYS A 257 3.60 1.62 -2.73
N ILE A 258 2.31 1.31 -2.89
CA ILE A 258 1.21 2.20 -2.51
C ILE A 258 0.55 1.72 -1.21
N TRP A 259 0.30 2.65 -0.29
CA TRP A 259 -0.17 2.36 1.06
C TRP A 259 -1.43 3.17 1.39
N TYR A 260 -2.56 2.49 1.62
CA TYR A 260 -3.80 3.14 2.05
C TYR A 260 -4.28 2.54 3.36
N GLN A 261 -3.85 3.16 4.45
CA GLN A 261 -4.23 2.82 5.81
C GLN A 261 -4.15 4.03 6.72
N GLY A 262 -4.93 3.98 7.80
CA GLY A 262 -4.81 4.90 8.92
C GLY A 262 -6.05 4.89 9.80
N GLU A 263 -7.20 4.56 9.23
CA GLU A 263 -8.50 4.71 9.86
C GLU A 263 -8.63 3.90 11.16
N SER A 264 -7.91 2.78 11.32
CA SER A 264 -7.87 2.01 12.59
C SER A 264 -6.83 2.48 13.61
N ASN A 265 -6.07 3.53 13.29
CA ASN A 265 -5.08 4.18 14.15
C ASN A 265 -5.46 5.62 14.53
N TYR A 266 -6.66 6.09 14.18
CA TYR A 266 -7.09 7.48 14.40
C TYR A 266 -6.99 7.93 15.87
N GLU A 267 -7.35 7.06 16.83
CA GLU A 267 -7.23 7.32 18.28
C GLU A 267 -5.78 7.44 18.79
N ARG A 268 -4.81 7.10 17.95
CA ARG A 268 -3.37 7.03 18.30
C ARG A 268 -2.53 7.77 17.26
N ALA A 269 -3.03 8.90 16.76
CA ALA A 269 -2.37 9.70 15.74
C ALA A 269 -0.92 10.08 16.10
N ALA A 270 -0.64 10.38 17.38
CA ALA A 270 0.67 10.82 17.84
C ALA A 270 1.83 9.85 17.54
N GLN A 271 1.57 8.53 17.53
CA GLN A 271 2.58 7.51 17.22
C GLN A 271 2.68 7.19 15.72
N TYR A 272 1.72 7.62 14.91
CA TYR A 272 1.54 7.13 13.53
C TYR A 272 2.74 7.46 12.63
N ALA A 273 3.30 8.66 12.72
CA ALA A 273 4.45 9.06 11.92
C ALA A 273 5.70 8.20 12.22
N ALA A 274 5.96 7.95 13.51
CA ALA A 274 7.07 7.12 13.95
C ALA A 274 6.89 5.64 13.52
N LEU A 275 5.68 5.10 13.67
CA LEU A 275 5.34 3.74 13.21
C LEU A 275 5.56 3.61 11.70
N THR A 276 5.05 4.57 10.91
CA THR A 276 5.19 4.54 9.44
C THR A 276 6.66 4.60 9.03
N LYS A 277 7.45 5.50 9.63
CA LYS A 277 8.89 5.61 9.34
C LYS A 277 9.64 4.32 9.67
N LYS A 278 9.37 3.71 10.82
CA LYS A 278 9.97 2.42 11.20
C LYS A 278 9.54 1.30 10.25
N MET A 279 8.25 1.21 9.93
CA MET A 279 7.73 0.20 9.02
C MET A 279 8.39 0.30 7.65
N VAL A 280 8.40 1.49 7.03
CA VAL A 280 8.94 1.68 5.67
C VAL A 280 10.43 1.37 5.59
N SER A 281 11.23 1.91 6.53
CA SER A 281 12.67 1.61 6.58
C SER A 281 12.96 0.12 6.79
N SER A 282 12.17 -0.54 7.63
CA SER A 282 12.33 -1.98 7.89
C SER A 282 11.87 -2.82 6.69
N TRP A 283 10.81 -2.43 5.99
CA TRP A 283 10.39 -3.07 4.74
C TRP A 283 11.46 -2.92 3.66
N ARG A 284 12.01 -1.71 3.44
CA ARG A 284 13.12 -1.48 2.52
C ARG A 284 14.32 -2.39 2.82
N THR A 285 14.63 -2.57 4.10
CA THR A 285 15.68 -3.51 4.56
C THR A 285 15.33 -4.96 4.24
N LEU A 286 14.10 -5.40 4.53
CA LEU A 286 13.64 -6.77 4.31
C LEU A 286 13.53 -7.13 2.82
N TRP A 287 13.14 -6.18 1.97
CA TRP A 287 13.15 -6.36 0.51
C TRP A 287 14.56 -6.36 -0.08
N GLY A 288 15.48 -5.60 0.50
CA GLY A 288 16.85 -5.47 0.01
C GLY A 288 16.96 -4.76 -1.34
N GLN A 289 16.00 -3.89 -1.68
CA GLN A 289 15.93 -3.16 -2.95
C GLN A 289 16.18 -1.65 -2.80
N GLY A 290 16.95 -1.27 -1.78
CA GLY A 290 17.25 0.13 -1.48
C GLY A 290 16.01 0.95 -1.16
N ASP A 291 16.02 2.20 -1.59
CA ASP A 291 15.01 3.21 -1.24
C ASP A 291 13.81 3.19 -2.19
N PHE A 292 13.12 2.06 -2.34
CA PHE A 292 11.99 1.97 -3.27
C PHE A 292 10.90 3.02 -2.94
N PRO A 293 10.19 3.57 -3.94
CA PRO A 293 9.16 4.57 -3.73
C PRO A 293 8.01 4.07 -2.84
N PHE A 294 7.63 4.88 -1.87
CA PHE A 294 6.52 4.58 -0.96
C PHE A 294 5.51 5.73 -0.99
N TYR A 295 4.33 5.48 -1.54
CA TYR A 295 3.30 6.52 -1.67
C TYR A 295 2.08 6.18 -0.83
N ASN A 296 1.72 7.05 0.12
CA ASN A 296 0.58 6.81 0.99
C ASN A 296 -0.63 7.68 0.64
N CYS A 297 -1.82 7.24 1.00
CA CYS A 297 -2.99 8.11 1.05
C CYS A 297 -3.03 8.87 2.39
N GLN A 298 -3.42 10.14 2.36
CA GLN A 298 -4.04 10.77 3.51
C GLN A 298 -5.44 10.17 3.68
N ILE A 299 -5.85 9.79 4.89
CA ILE A 299 -7.21 9.28 5.07
C ILE A 299 -8.25 10.33 4.66
N ALA A 300 -9.33 9.86 4.04
CA ALA A 300 -10.43 10.73 3.66
C ALA A 300 -11.20 11.19 4.91
N PRO A 301 -11.77 12.40 4.90
CA PRO A 301 -12.65 12.88 5.97
C PRO A 301 -13.85 11.95 6.19
N PHE A 302 -14.14 11.68 7.46
CA PHE A 302 -15.26 10.84 7.92
C PHE A 302 -15.59 11.26 9.36
N ASN A 303 -16.85 11.13 9.78
CA ASN A 303 -17.25 11.49 11.14
C ASN A 303 -16.85 10.38 12.14
N TYR A 304 -15.63 10.40 12.67
CA TYR A 304 -15.16 9.40 13.65
C TYR A 304 -15.85 9.51 15.00
N ALA A 305 -16.39 10.67 15.36
CA ALA A 305 -17.18 10.85 16.58
C ALA A 305 -18.37 9.87 16.69
N GLN A 306 -18.86 9.34 15.56
CA GLN A 306 -19.93 8.34 15.58
C GLN A 306 -19.51 7.00 16.23
N PHE A 307 -18.21 6.71 16.34
CA PHE A 307 -17.70 5.53 17.05
C PHE A 307 -17.67 5.73 18.58
N HIS A 308 -17.62 6.97 19.04
CA HIS A 308 -17.55 7.35 20.46
C HIS A 308 -18.57 8.46 20.79
N PRO A 309 -19.88 8.26 20.55
CA PRO A 309 -20.87 9.33 20.65
C PRO A 309 -21.07 9.86 22.08
N LYS A 310 -20.54 9.17 23.10
CA LYS A 310 -20.68 9.53 24.53
C LYS A 310 -19.35 9.88 25.21
N ASP A 311 -18.23 9.57 24.56
CA ASP A 311 -16.87 9.59 25.13
C ASP A 311 -15.83 10.08 24.13
N TYR A 312 -16.26 10.87 23.14
CA TYR A 312 -15.35 11.49 22.17
C TYR A 312 -14.32 12.37 22.86
N LYS A 313 -13.06 12.18 22.47
CA LYS A 313 -11.93 12.98 22.94
C LYS A 313 -11.37 13.76 21.77
N GLU A 314 -10.83 14.95 22.04
CA GLU A 314 -10.15 15.75 21.03
C GLU A 314 -9.02 14.98 20.32
N GLU A 315 -8.29 14.11 21.04
CA GLU A 315 -7.24 13.24 20.48
C GLU A 315 -7.75 12.23 19.43
N TYR A 316 -9.07 12.01 19.36
CA TYR A 316 -9.72 11.15 18.38
C TYR A 316 -10.10 11.91 17.10
N ASN A 317 -9.88 13.23 17.04
CA ASN A 317 -10.05 13.99 15.81
C ASN A 317 -9.07 13.48 14.75
N SER A 318 -9.61 12.88 13.70
CA SER A 318 -8.84 12.28 12.61
C SER A 318 -7.99 13.30 11.83
N ALA A 319 -8.20 14.61 12.00
CA ALA A 319 -7.27 15.63 11.52
C ALA A 319 -5.84 15.48 12.08
N TYR A 320 -5.68 15.02 13.33
CA TYR A 320 -4.35 14.71 13.89
C TYR A 320 -3.68 13.55 13.15
N LEU A 321 -4.46 12.54 12.75
CA LEU A 321 -3.92 11.43 11.96
C LEU A 321 -3.54 11.89 10.55
N ARG A 322 -4.36 12.74 9.91
CA ARG A 322 -4.03 13.36 8.61
C ARG A 322 -2.74 14.20 8.69
N GLU A 323 -2.55 14.95 9.76
CA GLU A 323 -1.30 15.66 10.07
C GLU A 323 -0.13 14.70 10.22
N ALA A 324 -0.29 13.60 10.97
CA ALA A 324 0.76 12.59 11.15
C ALA A 324 1.14 11.87 9.85
N GLN A 325 0.18 11.64 8.94
CA GLN A 325 0.44 11.09 7.61
C GLN A 325 1.22 12.08 6.73
N LEU A 326 0.87 13.36 6.77
CA LEU A 326 1.63 14.41 6.07
C LEU A 326 3.07 14.47 6.59
N LYS A 327 3.23 14.47 7.93
CA LYS A 327 4.55 14.45 8.57
C LYS A 327 5.39 13.24 8.16
N ALA A 328 4.80 12.03 8.18
CA ALA A 328 5.48 10.81 7.74
C ALA A 328 5.97 10.93 6.30
N SER A 329 5.14 11.46 5.39
CA SER A 329 5.51 11.60 3.97
C SER A 329 6.69 12.56 3.74
N LYS A 330 6.91 13.53 4.64
CA LYS A 330 8.04 14.47 4.60
C LYS A 330 9.32 13.89 5.20
N GLU A 331 9.20 13.05 6.23
CA GLU A 331 10.33 12.48 6.95
C GLU A 331 10.90 11.21 6.30
N ILE A 332 10.15 10.58 5.40
CA ILE A 332 10.54 9.36 4.70
C ILE A 332 11.09 9.72 3.32
N SER A 333 12.32 9.30 3.01
CA SER A 333 12.91 9.47 1.68
C SER A 333 12.13 8.71 0.60
N ASN A 334 12.16 9.22 -0.63
CA ASN A 334 11.42 8.67 -1.78
C ASN A 334 9.96 8.36 -1.43
N SER A 335 9.30 9.32 -0.78
CA SER A 335 7.91 9.25 -0.34
C SER A 335 7.11 10.46 -0.80
N ALA A 336 5.80 10.27 -0.84
CA ALA A 336 4.82 11.32 -1.10
C ALA A 336 3.43 10.84 -0.65
N MET A 337 2.49 11.78 -0.54
CA MET A 337 1.15 11.52 -0.07
C MET A 337 0.09 12.01 -1.06
N ALA A 338 -0.88 11.15 -1.37
CA ALA A 338 -2.10 11.54 -2.07
C ALA A 338 -3.11 12.11 -1.06
N VAL A 339 -3.48 13.38 -1.20
CA VAL A 339 -4.49 14.03 -0.34
C VAL A 339 -5.89 13.65 -0.82
N LEU A 340 -6.79 13.30 0.12
CA LEU A 340 -8.15 12.81 -0.15
C LEU A 340 -9.24 13.66 0.51
N MET A 341 -8.94 14.93 0.83
CA MET A 341 -9.84 15.84 1.55
C MET A 341 -11.14 16.20 0.80
N ASP A 342 -11.24 15.92 -0.50
CA ASP A 342 -12.41 16.21 -1.34
C ASP A 342 -13.23 14.96 -1.72
N VAL A 343 -12.83 13.78 -1.25
CA VAL A 343 -13.53 12.52 -1.56
C VAL A 343 -14.11 11.83 -0.33
N GLY A 344 -13.99 12.43 0.86
CA GLY A 344 -14.58 11.90 2.08
C GLY A 344 -16.10 11.87 2.04
N GLU A 345 -16.69 11.02 2.89
CA GLU A 345 -18.13 10.93 3.10
C GLU A 345 -18.40 10.94 4.61
N GLU A 346 -19.34 11.76 5.07
CA GLU A 346 -19.55 11.95 6.52
C GLU A 346 -19.98 10.65 7.21
N ASN A 347 -20.83 9.87 6.53
CA ASN A 347 -21.51 8.71 7.08
C ASN A 347 -21.01 7.38 6.51
N ASN A 348 -19.94 7.40 5.71
CA ASN A 348 -19.36 6.21 5.11
C ASN A 348 -17.83 6.30 5.11
N ILE A 349 -17.19 5.46 5.92
CA ILE A 349 -15.73 5.44 6.06
C ILE A 349 -15.01 4.94 4.79
N HIS A 350 -15.76 4.34 3.85
CA HIS A 350 -15.25 3.86 2.58
C HIS A 350 -15.74 4.74 1.43
N PRO A 351 -15.03 5.85 1.13
CA PRO A 351 -15.45 6.78 0.10
C PRO A 351 -15.56 6.10 -1.27
N ASP A 352 -16.61 6.42 -2.01
CA ASP A 352 -16.94 5.80 -3.30
C ASP A 352 -15.93 6.12 -4.41
N ASN A 353 -15.33 7.32 -4.38
CA ASN A 353 -14.45 7.83 -5.42
C ASN A 353 -13.01 7.30 -5.29
N LYS A 354 -12.85 5.99 -5.47
CA LYS A 354 -11.53 5.31 -5.47
C LYS A 354 -10.65 5.73 -6.64
N LYS A 355 -11.25 6.20 -7.73
CA LYS A 355 -10.54 6.69 -8.93
C LYS A 355 -9.64 7.87 -8.59
N ALA A 356 -10.14 8.85 -7.84
CA ALA A 356 -9.34 10.00 -7.43
C ALA A 356 -8.11 9.57 -6.60
N GLY A 357 -8.29 8.66 -5.64
CA GLY A 357 -7.18 8.17 -4.80
C GLY A 357 -6.14 7.39 -5.60
N GLY A 358 -6.57 6.43 -6.44
CA GLY A 358 -5.68 5.66 -7.30
C GLY A 358 -4.91 6.53 -8.30
N ASN A 359 -5.59 7.47 -8.96
CA ASN A 359 -4.96 8.37 -9.92
C ASN A 359 -3.96 9.32 -9.27
N ARG A 360 -4.27 9.86 -8.08
CA ARG A 360 -3.33 10.74 -7.34
C ARG A 360 -2.05 10.00 -6.96
N LEU A 361 -2.15 8.75 -6.51
CA LEU A 361 -0.98 7.88 -6.32
C LEU A 361 -0.23 7.64 -7.64
N GLY A 362 -0.96 7.49 -8.75
CA GLY A 362 -0.37 7.35 -10.08
C GLY A 362 0.39 8.60 -10.52
N TYR A 363 -0.14 9.81 -10.29
CA TYR A 363 0.56 11.07 -10.59
C TYR A 363 1.88 11.19 -9.82
N LEU A 364 1.88 10.79 -8.54
CA LEU A 364 3.09 10.71 -7.72
C LEU A 364 4.11 9.74 -8.32
N ALA A 365 3.69 8.54 -8.74
CA ALA A 365 4.58 7.57 -9.36
C ALA A 365 5.13 8.04 -10.71
N LEU A 366 4.27 8.48 -11.63
CA LEU A 366 4.66 9.00 -12.95
C LEU A 366 5.72 10.12 -12.82
N THR A 367 5.56 11.01 -11.84
CA THR A 367 6.51 12.12 -11.64
C THR A 367 7.75 11.70 -10.85
N LYS A 368 7.58 11.21 -9.61
CA LYS A 368 8.71 10.94 -8.70
C LYS A 368 9.46 9.65 -8.99
N THR A 369 8.83 8.66 -9.62
CA THR A 369 9.47 7.39 -9.99
C THR A 369 9.93 7.37 -11.44
N TYR A 370 9.12 7.89 -12.37
CA TYR A 370 9.39 7.80 -13.81
C TYR A 370 9.81 9.13 -14.46
N GLY A 371 9.89 10.22 -13.68
CA GLY A 371 10.44 11.50 -14.14
C GLY A 371 9.55 12.26 -15.12
N MET A 372 8.27 11.90 -15.23
CA MET A 372 7.33 12.63 -16.08
C MET A 372 7.06 14.02 -15.53
N THR A 373 6.82 14.98 -16.41
CA THR A 373 6.57 16.39 -16.07
C THR A 373 5.40 16.92 -16.89
N GLY A 374 4.95 18.15 -16.60
CA GLY A 374 3.88 18.83 -17.35
C GLY A 374 2.50 18.79 -16.70
N PHE A 375 2.37 18.18 -15.51
CA PHE A 375 1.14 18.16 -14.71
C PHE A 375 1.45 18.33 -13.23
N GLU A 376 0.45 18.75 -12.46
CA GLU A 376 0.55 18.82 -11.00
C GLU A 376 0.28 17.45 -10.39
N PHE A 377 1.12 17.04 -9.43
CA PHE A 377 1.09 15.70 -8.85
C PHE A 377 1.05 15.72 -7.32
N GLU A 378 1.54 16.79 -6.69
CA GLU A 378 1.43 17.01 -5.26
C GLU A 378 0.36 18.05 -4.95
N SER A 379 -0.37 17.83 -3.87
CA SER A 379 -1.37 18.76 -3.37
C SER A 379 -0.74 20.01 -2.77
N PRO A 380 -1.43 21.17 -2.78
CA PRO A 380 -0.96 22.35 -2.07
C PRO A 380 -0.75 22.05 -0.59
N GLU A 381 0.26 22.67 0.00
CA GLU A 381 0.60 22.50 1.41
C GLU A 381 0.83 23.84 2.07
N PHE A 382 0.39 24.00 3.32
CA PHE A 382 0.76 25.14 4.15
C PHE A 382 2.28 25.30 4.20
N SER A 383 2.78 26.51 3.92
CA SER A 383 4.22 26.80 3.95
C SER A 383 4.60 27.95 4.89
N ALA A 384 3.80 29.00 4.94
CA ALA A 384 4.10 30.15 5.80
C ALA A 384 2.83 30.85 6.31
N MET A 385 2.98 31.52 7.45
CA MET A 385 1.98 32.38 8.06
C MET A 385 2.63 33.73 8.39
N GLU A 386 2.04 34.83 7.89
CA GLU A 386 2.45 36.20 8.20
C GLU A 386 1.27 36.95 8.82
N ILE A 387 1.52 37.71 9.89
CA ILE A 387 0.48 38.47 10.61
C ILE A 387 0.76 39.96 10.46
N LYS A 388 -0.23 40.74 10.01
CA LYS A 388 -0.18 42.21 9.94
C LYS A 388 -1.42 42.79 10.60
N GLY A 389 -1.26 43.31 11.81
CA GLY A 389 -2.40 43.73 12.63
C GLY A 389 -3.32 42.53 12.90
N SER A 390 -4.60 42.66 12.53
CA SER A 390 -5.62 41.62 12.69
C SER A 390 -5.77 40.69 11.47
N VAL A 391 -4.97 40.89 10.41
CA VAL A 391 -5.03 40.09 9.18
C VAL A 391 -3.89 39.07 9.16
N VAL A 392 -4.23 37.81 8.91
CA VAL A 392 -3.27 36.72 8.70
C VAL A 392 -3.19 36.41 7.21
N THR A 393 -1.99 36.31 6.66
CA THR A 393 -1.75 35.75 5.33
C THR A 393 -1.17 34.34 5.49
N VAL A 394 -1.85 33.34 4.93
CA VAL A 394 -1.36 31.96 4.86
C VAL A 394 -0.94 31.65 3.43
N ALA A 395 0.30 31.22 3.23
CA ALA A 395 0.85 30.85 1.94
C ALA A 395 0.89 29.33 1.74
N PHE A 396 0.80 28.91 0.47
CA PHE A 396 0.84 27.52 0.07
C PHE A 396 1.99 27.23 -0.91
N ASP A 397 2.71 26.14 -0.65
CA ASP A 397 3.67 25.54 -1.58
C ASP A 397 3.00 24.48 -2.47
N LYS A 398 3.78 23.88 -3.39
CA LYS A 398 3.33 22.81 -4.30
C LYS A 398 2.11 23.16 -5.18
N ALA A 399 1.88 24.46 -5.36
CA ALA A 399 0.86 25.01 -6.25
C ALA A 399 1.55 25.91 -7.30
N PRO A 400 2.25 25.35 -8.32
CA PRO A 400 3.02 26.13 -9.27
C PRO A 400 2.16 27.15 -10.02
N ASN A 401 0.94 26.77 -10.39
CA ASN A 401 -0.03 27.62 -11.09
C ASN A 401 -0.96 28.40 -10.15
N GLY A 402 -0.86 28.16 -8.85
CA GLY A 402 -1.72 28.77 -7.85
C GLY A 402 -2.83 27.86 -7.36
N VAL A 403 -3.73 28.45 -6.57
CA VAL A 403 -4.86 27.77 -5.95
C VAL A 403 -6.19 28.36 -6.42
N THR A 404 -7.25 27.57 -6.35
CA THR A 404 -8.61 27.93 -6.75
C THR A 404 -9.63 27.31 -5.79
N SER A 405 -10.76 27.98 -5.62
CA SER A 405 -11.96 27.43 -4.97
C SER A 405 -13.06 27.08 -5.98
N TYR A 406 -12.73 27.07 -7.27
CA TYR A 406 -13.69 27.01 -8.38
C TYR A 406 -14.75 28.12 -8.32
N GLY A 407 -14.35 29.30 -7.85
CA GLY A 407 -15.24 30.46 -7.68
C GLY A 407 -16.20 30.36 -6.49
N LYS A 408 -16.08 29.33 -5.64
CA LYS A 408 -16.89 29.18 -4.43
C LYS A 408 -16.31 29.96 -3.25
N GLU A 409 -17.18 30.30 -2.31
CA GLU A 409 -16.75 30.83 -1.01
C GLU A 409 -15.87 29.79 -0.29
N VAL A 410 -14.77 30.26 0.30
CA VAL A 410 -13.87 29.41 1.08
C VAL A 410 -14.25 29.50 2.54
N THR A 411 -14.70 28.39 3.11
CA THR A 411 -15.02 28.25 4.53
C THR A 411 -14.05 27.27 5.21
N GLY A 412 -14.21 27.07 6.53
CA GLY A 412 -13.44 26.08 7.28
C GLY A 412 -12.08 26.57 7.79
N PHE A 413 -11.76 27.85 7.60
CA PHE A 413 -10.67 28.51 8.33
C PHE A 413 -11.15 28.98 9.69
N GLU A 414 -10.33 28.72 10.70
CA GLU A 414 -10.50 29.24 12.06
C GLU A 414 -9.19 29.91 12.48
N ILE A 415 -9.28 31.05 13.17
CA ILE A 415 -8.13 31.74 13.75
C ILE A 415 -8.30 31.91 15.26
N ALA A 416 -7.21 31.85 16.01
CA ALA A 416 -7.20 32.04 17.46
C ALA A 416 -6.22 33.15 17.84
N GLY A 417 -6.55 33.89 18.90
CA GLY A 417 -5.62 34.80 19.58
C GLY A 417 -4.89 34.12 20.74
N GLU A 418 -4.23 34.91 21.58
CA GLU A 418 -3.45 34.41 22.74
C GLU A 418 -4.30 33.60 23.75
N ASN A 419 -5.62 33.81 23.77
CA ASN A 419 -6.56 33.05 24.59
C ASN A 419 -6.79 31.60 24.10
N LYS A 420 -6.21 31.21 22.96
CA LYS A 420 -6.31 29.89 22.33
C LYS A 420 -7.72 29.45 21.94
N VAL A 421 -8.67 30.39 21.87
CA VAL A 421 -10.03 30.12 21.41
C VAL A 421 -10.10 30.38 19.90
N PHE A 422 -10.48 29.36 19.14
CA PHE A 422 -10.64 29.44 17.69
C PHE A 422 -12.00 30.02 17.31
N TYR A 423 -11.99 30.98 16.39
CA TYR A 423 -13.18 31.61 15.80
C TYR A 423 -13.16 31.46 14.27
N PRO A 424 -14.32 31.31 13.61
CA PRO A 424 -14.38 31.31 12.16
C PRO A 424 -13.74 32.56 11.56
N ALA A 425 -13.00 32.38 10.46
CA ALA A 425 -12.36 33.46 9.75
C ALA A 425 -12.96 33.66 8.36
N LYS A 426 -13.14 34.92 7.98
CA LYS A 426 -13.40 35.29 6.59
C LYS A 426 -12.13 35.02 5.79
N ALA A 427 -12.25 34.25 4.71
CA ALA A 427 -11.15 33.89 3.84
C ALA A 427 -11.25 34.63 2.49
N GLU A 428 -10.15 35.25 2.09
CA GLU A 428 -10.02 35.88 0.78
C GLU A 428 -8.86 35.24 0.01
N LEU A 429 -9.21 34.43 -0.99
CA LEU A 429 -8.22 33.70 -1.76
C LEU A 429 -7.40 34.65 -2.64
N ARG A 430 -6.11 34.37 -2.70
CA ARG A 430 -5.11 34.98 -3.60
C ARG A 430 -4.41 33.86 -4.34
N ARG A 431 -3.65 34.22 -5.38
CA ARG A 431 -3.00 33.26 -6.30
C ARG A 431 -2.34 32.07 -5.58
N LYS A 432 -1.55 32.29 -4.52
CA LYS A 432 -0.86 31.22 -3.75
C LYS A 432 -1.04 31.38 -2.23
N SER A 433 -2.03 32.15 -1.81
CA SER A 433 -2.24 32.46 -0.40
C SER A 433 -3.70 32.73 -0.10
N VAL A 434 -4.04 32.82 1.18
CA VAL A 434 -5.34 33.25 1.66
C VAL A 434 -5.15 34.31 2.73
N LEU A 435 -5.90 35.40 2.62
CA LEU A 435 -5.99 36.39 3.69
C LEU A 435 -7.14 35.98 4.61
N LEU A 436 -6.89 36.01 5.91
CA LEU A 436 -7.81 35.60 6.96
C LEU A 436 -8.00 36.74 7.95
N SER A 437 -9.25 36.94 8.36
CA SER A 437 -9.60 37.90 9.40
C SER A 437 -10.83 37.43 10.16
N SER A 438 -10.92 37.73 11.45
CA SER A 438 -12.13 37.54 12.25
C SER A 438 -12.36 38.77 13.13
N PRO A 439 -13.58 39.32 13.20
CA PRO A 439 -13.88 40.44 14.10
C PRO A 439 -13.74 40.06 15.58
N GLN A 440 -13.64 38.77 15.90
CA GLN A 440 -13.49 38.24 17.26
C GLN A 440 -12.02 38.10 17.68
N VAL A 441 -11.07 38.31 16.75
CA VAL A 441 -9.63 38.07 16.98
C VAL A 441 -8.81 39.26 16.49
N GLU A 442 -8.51 40.18 17.39
CA GLU A 442 -7.71 41.38 17.07
C GLU A 442 -6.22 41.08 16.86
N LYS A 443 -5.69 40.08 17.59
CA LYS A 443 -4.27 39.68 17.58
C LYS A 443 -4.16 38.17 17.33
N PRO A 444 -4.23 37.72 16.08
CA PRO A 444 -4.17 36.30 15.75
C PRO A 444 -2.79 35.72 16.02
N VAL A 445 -2.74 34.48 16.50
CA VAL A 445 -1.49 33.73 16.77
C VAL A 445 -1.51 32.32 16.17
N ALA A 446 -2.69 31.79 15.81
CA ALA A 446 -2.82 30.48 15.20
C ALA A 446 -3.95 30.41 14.16
N VAL A 447 -3.80 29.52 13.20
CA VAL A 447 -4.77 29.20 12.14
C VAL A 447 -4.99 27.70 12.08
N ARG A 448 -6.23 27.29 11.83
CA ARG A 448 -6.63 25.93 11.45
C ARG A 448 -7.41 25.99 10.14
N TYR A 449 -7.22 24.98 9.29
CA TYR A 449 -8.01 24.76 8.08
C TYR A 449 -8.50 23.33 8.05
N LEU A 450 -9.84 23.16 8.05
CA LEU A 450 -10.52 21.87 8.00
C LEU A 450 -9.95 20.84 9.01
N PHE A 451 -9.57 21.33 10.20
CA PHE A 451 -8.93 20.53 11.25
C PHE A 451 -9.98 19.81 12.13
N LYS A 452 -10.87 19.06 11.47
CA LYS A 452 -12.02 18.35 12.07
C LYS A 452 -12.15 16.97 11.45
N ASP A 453 -12.91 16.09 12.08
CA ASP A 453 -13.15 14.72 11.59
C ASP A 453 -13.64 14.69 10.14
N TYR A 454 -14.85 15.21 9.94
CA TYR A 454 -15.42 15.43 8.63
C TYR A 454 -15.27 16.90 8.22
N ALA A 455 -14.70 17.11 7.04
CA ALA A 455 -14.52 18.42 6.43
C ALA A 455 -14.14 18.22 4.96
N GLU A 456 -14.74 18.98 4.04
CA GLU A 456 -14.45 18.85 2.60
C GLU A 456 -13.52 19.97 2.12
N ALA A 457 -12.47 19.61 1.37
CA ALA A 457 -11.57 20.58 0.77
C ALA A 457 -12.31 21.61 -0.10
N GLN A 458 -12.01 22.89 0.15
CA GLN A 458 -12.56 24.04 -0.57
C GLN A 458 -11.49 24.75 -1.42
N ILE A 459 -10.22 24.45 -1.19
CA ILE A 459 -9.08 24.99 -1.93
C ILE A 459 -8.39 23.85 -2.66
N PHE A 460 -8.10 24.07 -3.93
CA PHE A 460 -7.45 23.13 -4.82
C PHE A 460 -6.30 23.81 -5.53
N SER A 461 -5.30 23.05 -5.95
CA SER A 461 -4.36 23.51 -6.96
C SER A 461 -5.08 23.71 -8.30
N THR A 462 -4.47 24.43 -9.24
CA THR A 462 -5.04 24.56 -10.60
C THR A 462 -5.15 23.22 -11.32
N GLY A 463 -4.28 22.25 -11.01
CA GLY A 463 -4.38 20.86 -11.46
C GLY A 463 -5.47 20.03 -10.77
N GLY A 464 -6.26 20.62 -9.88
CA GLY A 464 -7.40 19.99 -9.23
C GLY A 464 -7.07 19.12 -8.02
N LEU A 465 -5.88 19.29 -7.42
CA LEU A 465 -5.48 18.55 -6.22
C LEU A 465 -5.89 19.30 -4.94
N PRO A 466 -6.59 18.66 -3.99
CA PRO A 466 -7.14 19.33 -2.81
C PRO A 466 -6.04 19.75 -1.82
N LEU A 467 -6.18 20.93 -1.22
CA LEU A 467 -5.35 21.34 -0.08
C LEU A 467 -5.60 20.40 1.12
N SER A 468 -4.52 19.95 1.76
CA SER A 468 -4.60 19.14 2.98
C SER A 468 -5.11 19.97 4.19
N SER A 469 -5.77 19.32 5.15
CA SER A 469 -6.07 19.96 6.43
C SER A 469 -4.77 20.29 7.18
N PHE A 470 -4.71 21.44 7.85
CA PHE A 470 -3.53 21.82 8.62
C PHE A 470 -3.89 22.69 9.83
N ARG A 471 -2.92 22.85 10.72
CA ARG A 471 -2.92 23.81 11.81
C ARG A 471 -1.55 24.46 11.95
N THR A 472 -1.49 25.60 12.64
CA THR A 472 -0.22 26.28 12.97
C THR A 472 0.08 26.29 14.47
N ASP A 473 -0.87 25.87 15.31
CA ASP A 473 -0.66 25.69 16.75
C ASP A 473 0.00 24.35 17.08
N SER A 474 0.59 24.29 18.28
CA SER A 474 1.21 23.07 18.84
C SER A 474 0.66 22.72 20.23
N TRP A 475 -0.46 23.32 20.63
CA TRP A 475 -1.03 23.16 21.98
C TRP A 475 -2.04 22.01 22.08
#